data_AF-A0A432GU04-F1
#
_entry.id   AF-A0A432GU04-F1
#
_cell.length_a   1.000
_cell.length_b   1.000
_cell.length_c   1.000
_cell.angle_alpha   90.00
_cell.angle_beta   90.00
_cell.angle_gamma   90.00
#
_symmetry.space_group_name_H-M   'P 1'
#
loop_
_entity.id
_entity.type
_entity.pdbx_description
1 polymer ?
#
loop_
_entity_poly.entity_id
_entity_poly.type
_entity_poly.pdbx_seq_one_letter_code
_entity_poly.pdbx_strand_id
1 'polypeptide(L)'
;MCGLSGEPFLSGDGNAAKAVALAVIISVVGFSVLKWSDMKDWEDIVYAGFWFGSLVGGIIFGIGMSLAGGCASGSLWRAGEGHIKLWVALIAFALSGSYFREWLVESGWIMKLGEPLFIPDLIGWKMGILSICILMLLWYLIVSWNEATRKLVVV
;
A
#
# COMPACT_ATOMS: atom_id res chain seq x y z
N MET A 1 -7.28 11.90 1.74
CA MET A 1 -6.39 10.83 1.23
C MET A 1 -6.09 9.70 2.22
N CYS A 2 -6.03 9.89 3.56
CA CYS A 2 -5.76 8.77 4.49
C CYS A 2 -7.02 8.00 4.96
N GLY A 3 -8.21 8.34 4.44
CA GLY A 3 -9.51 7.76 4.81
C GLY A 3 -10.21 7.01 3.68
N LEU A 4 -9.55 6.76 2.55
CA LEU A 4 -10.18 6.40 1.28
C LEU A 4 -11.04 5.13 1.33
N SER A 5 -10.68 4.15 2.18
CA SER A 5 -11.50 2.95 2.35
C SER A 5 -12.64 3.13 3.33
N GLY A 6 -12.58 4.13 4.22
CA GLY A 6 -13.63 4.44 5.20
C GLY A 6 -14.64 5.48 4.70
N GLU A 7 -14.20 6.40 3.83
CA GLU A 7 -15.01 7.45 3.20
C GLU A 7 -16.30 6.92 2.51
N PRO A 8 -16.28 5.78 1.80
CA PRO A 8 -17.49 5.20 1.22
C PRO A 8 -18.52 4.75 2.26
N PHE A 9 -18.09 4.40 3.47
CA PHE A 9 -18.96 3.91 4.55
C PHE A 9 -19.37 5.02 5.52
N LEU A 10 -18.62 6.12 5.61
CA LEU A 10 -18.94 7.26 6.46
C LEU A 10 -19.74 8.34 5.71
N SER A 11 -19.27 8.72 4.52
CA SER A 11 -19.82 9.83 3.73
C SER A 11 -20.68 9.36 2.56
N GLY A 12 -20.54 8.08 2.17
CA GLY A 12 -21.18 7.53 0.98
C GLY A 12 -20.51 7.91 -0.34
N ASP A 13 -19.44 8.73 -0.31
CA ASP A 13 -18.64 9.08 -1.48
C ASP A 13 -17.58 8.02 -1.75
N GLY A 14 -17.75 7.28 -2.85
CA GLY A 14 -16.88 6.20 -3.28
C GLY A 14 -15.81 6.62 -4.28
N ASN A 15 -15.79 7.88 -4.73
CA ASN A 15 -15.04 8.27 -5.92
C ASN A 15 -13.53 8.11 -5.74
N ALA A 16 -13.05 8.44 -4.55
CA ALA A 16 -11.63 8.35 -4.22
C ALA A 16 -11.17 6.90 -3.99
N ALA A 17 -12.04 6.03 -3.45
CA ALA A 17 -11.78 4.58 -3.34
C ALA A 17 -11.73 3.90 -4.72
N LYS A 18 -12.64 4.29 -5.63
CA LYS A 18 -12.67 3.84 -7.03
C LYS A 18 -11.41 4.26 -7.79
N ALA A 19 -10.96 5.49 -7.60
CA ALA A 19 -9.73 6.00 -8.21
C ALA A 19 -8.49 5.20 -7.79
N VAL A 20 -8.38 4.86 -6.50
CA VAL A 20 -7.28 4.00 -6.00
C VAL A 20 -7.35 2.61 -6.61
N ALA A 21 -8.53 1.98 -6.66
CA ALA A 21 -8.68 0.65 -7.26
C ALA A 21 -8.22 0.63 -8.73
N LEU A 22 -8.62 1.64 -9.51
CA LEU A 22 -8.18 1.79 -10.90
C LEU A 22 -6.68 2.06 -11.01
N ALA A 23 -6.13 2.94 -10.17
CA ALA A 23 -4.68 3.22 -10.15
C ALA A 23 -3.87 1.95 -9.89
N VAL A 24 -4.30 1.12 -8.94
CA VAL A 24 -3.64 -0.16 -8.63
C VAL A 24 -3.71 -1.12 -9.83
N ILE A 25 -4.86 -1.25 -10.48
CA ILE A 25 -5.00 -2.09 -11.69
C ILE A 25 -4.05 -1.63 -12.78
N ILE A 26 -4.01 -0.32 -13.07
CA ILE A 26 -3.14 0.26 -14.10
C ILE A 26 -1.67 0.06 -13.73
N SER A 27 -1.28 0.27 -12.47
CA SER A 27 0.08 0.05 -12.01
C SER A 27 0.50 -1.41 -12.15
N VAL A 28 -0.33 -2.36 -11.72
CA VAL A 28 -0.02 -3.80 -11.82
C VAL A 28 0.15 -4.21 -13.28
N VAL A 29 -0.75 -3.79 -14.17
CA VAL A 29 -0.63 -4.07 -15.61
C VAL A 29 0.62 -3.40 -16.19
N GLY A 30 0.90 -2.14 -15.85
CA GLY A 30 2.07 -1.40 -16.30
C GLY A 30 3.39 -2.06 -15.89
N PHE A 31 3.52 -2.43 -14.62
CA PHE A 31 4.70 -3.18 -14.12
C PHE A 31 4.82 -4.56 -14.78
N SER A 32 3.69 -5.19 -15.11
CA SER A 32 3.69 -6.48 -15.81
C SER A 32 4.24 -6.38 -17.23
N VAL A 33 3.84 -5.35 -17.98
CA VAL A 33 4.35 -5.08 -19.33
C VAL A 33 5.84 -4.73 -19.28
N LEU A 34 6.27 -3.92 -18.32
CA LEU A 34 7.67 -3.51 -18.17
C LEU A 34 8.62 -4.69 -17.91
N LYS A 35 8.18 -5.68 -17.12
CA LYS A 35 8.94 -6.92 -16.89
C LYS A 35 9.00 -7.82 -18.12
N TRP A 36 7.96 -7.84 -18.97
CA TRP A 36 8.01 -8.57 -20.25
C TRP A 36 8.87 -7.91 -21.32
N SER A 37 9.09 -6.59 -21.25
CA SER A 37 9.99 -5.88 -22.16
C SER A 37 11.48 -5.99 -21.80
N ASP A 38 11.85 -6.79 -20.79
CA ASP A 38 13.23 -7.04 -20.34
C ASP A 38 14.03 -5.77 -20.01
N MET A 39 13.35 -4.68 -19.68
CA MET A 39 13.98 -3.38 -19.38
C MET A 39 14.45 -3.25 -17.92
N LYS A 40 14.18 -4.25 -17.06
CA LYS A 40 14.49 -4.26 -15.62
C LYS A 40 14.70 -5.69 -15.14
N ASP A 41 15.74 -5.93 -14.34
CA ASP A 41 16.04 -7.24 -13.74
C ASP A 41 14.84 -7.85 -13.01
N TRP A 42 14.64 -9.15 -13.21
CA TRP A 42 13.46 -9.90 -12.76
C TRP A 42 13.31 -9.95 -11.23
N GLU A 43 14.44 -9.82 -10.52
CA GLU A 43 14.58 -10.00 -9.07
C GLU A 43 14.49 -8.70 -8.26
N ASP A 44 14.30 -7.56 -8.90
CA ASP A 44 14.28 -6.29 -8.19
C ASP A 44 12.97 -6.10 -7.39
N ILE A 45 13.14 -6.04 -6.06
CA ILE A 45 12.21 -5.59 -5.03
C ILE A 45 11.16 -6.63 -4.57
N VAL A 46 11.58 -7.88 -4.30
CA VAL A 46 10.82 -8.76 -3.41
C VAL A 46 11.36 -8.61 -1.99
N TYR A 47 10.72 -7.75 -1.19
CA TYR A 47 11.09 -7.62 0.22
C TYR A 47 10.70 -8.90 0.99
N ALA A 48 11.70 -9.56 1.58
CA ALA A 48 11.51 -10.69 2.48
C ALA A 48 10.84 -10.23 3.78
N GLY A 49 9.52 -10.29 3.83
CA GLY A 49 8.74 -9.90 5.00
C GLY A 49 7.42 -10.65 5.16
N PHE A 50 7.12 -11.60 4.28
CA PHE A 50 5.85 -12.30 4.30
C PHE A 50 5.68 -13.01 5.64
N TRP A 51 4.51 -12.80 6.26
CA TRP A 51 4.14 -13.22 7.61
C TRP A 51 4.40 -12.17 8.70
N PHE A 52 5.40 -12.39 9.56
CA PHE A 52 5.48 -11.72 10.85
C PHE A 52 5.99 -10.27 10.73
N GLY A 53 7.02 -10.06 9.93
CA GLY A 53 7.60 -8.74 9.68
C GLY A 53 6.61 -7.77 9.04
N SER A 54 5.90 -8.20 7.99
CA SER A 54 4.87 -7.39 7.33
C SER A 54 3.65 -7.15 8.23
N LEU A 55 3.23 -8.11 9.04
CA LEU A 55 2.09 -7.94 9.95
C LEU A 55 2.40 -6.93 11.05
N VAL A 56 3.49 -7.13 11.79
CA VAL A 56 3.88 -6.24 12.90
C VAL A 56 4.27 -4.87 12.38
N GLY A 57 5.07 -4.81 11.31
CA GLY A 57 5.44 -3.55 10.66
C GLY A 57 4.23 -2.77 10.14
N GLY A 58 3.27 -3.46 9.52
CA GLY A 58 2.03 -2.85 9.03
C GLY A 58 1.17 -2.27 10.14
N ILE A 59 1.06 -2.94 11.29
CA ILE A 59 0.32 -2.43 12.46
C ILE A 59 0.99 -1.17 13.02
N ILE A 60 2.31 -1.21 13.24
CA ILE A 60 3.06 -0.06 13.77
C ILE A 60 2.97 1.12 12.79
N PHE A 61 3.15 0.86 11.50
CA PHE A 61 3.01 1.87 10.46
C PHE A 61 1.59 2.46 10.42
N GLY A 62 0.56 1.62 10.54
CA GLY A 62 -0.84 2.04 10.62
C GLY A 62 -1.11 2.98 11.79
N ILE A 63 -0.65 2.63 12.99
CA ILE A 63 -0.75 3.48 14.18
C ILE A 63 -0.02 4.81 13.95
N GLY A 64 1.18 4.77 13.35
CA GLY A 64 1.94 5.96 13.00
C GLY A 64 1.19 6.90 12.04
N MET A 65 0.53 6.35 11.02
CA MET A 65 -0.29 7.15 10.09
C MET A 65 -1.46 7.85 10.79
N SER A 66 -2.13 7.15 11.72
CA SER A 66 -3.22 7.75 12.51
C SER A 66 -2.72 8.89 13.41
N LEU A 67 -1.54 8.74 14.03
CA LEU A 67 -0.95 9.77 14.89
C LEU A 67 -0.42 10.98 14.09
N ALA A 68 0.19 10.75 12.93
CA ALA A 68 0.67 11.81 12.05
C ALA A 68 -0.47 12.60 11.38
N GLY A 69 -1.67 12.03 11.30
CA GLY A 69 -2.83 12.64 10.67
C GLY A 69 -2.77 12.65 9.14
N GLY A 70 -2.06 11.70 8.55
CA GLY A 70 -1.86 11.61 7.10
C GLY A 70 -1.11 10.35 6.65
N CYS A 71 -1.31 9.98 5.38
CA CYS A 71 -0.51 8.94 4.73
C CYS A 71 0.84 9.52 4.27
N ALA A 72 1.84 8.67 4.04
CA ALA A 72 3.19 9.12 3.66
C ALA A 72 3.19 10.05 2.43
N SER A 73 2.47 9.68 1.37
CA SER A 73 2.36 10.47 0.14
C SER A 73 1.62 11.80 0.33
N GLY A 74 0.50 11.79 1.07
CA GLY A 74 -0.26 12.99 1.38
C GLY A 74 0.49 13.94 2.31
N SER A 75 1.29 13.39 3.23
CA SER A 75 2.17 14.16 4.10
C SER A 75 3.28 14.85 3.30
N LEU A 76 3.84 14.17 2.29
CA LEU A 76 4.85 14.77 1.40
C LEU A 76 4.30 15.95 0.61
N TRP A 77 3.11 15.80 0.01
CA TRP A 77 2.47 16.88 -0.74
C TRP A 77 2.17 18.11 0.14
N ARG A 78 1.54 17.88 1.30
CA ARG A 78 1.20 18.97 2.25
C ARG A 78 2.43 19.58 2.92
N ALA A 79 3.52 18.83 3.07
CA ALA A 79 4.81 19.41 3.46
C ALA A 79 5.29 20.40 2.38
N GLY A 80 5.15 20.05 1.09
CA GLY A 80 5.41 20.95 -0.04
C GLY A 80 4.55 22.21 -0.05
N GLU A 81 3.34 22.16 0.49
CA GLU A 81 2.46 23.33 0.70
C GLU A 81 2.89 24.24 1.87
N GLY A 82 3.96 23.89 2.60
CA GLY A 82 4.54 24.71 3.67
C GLY A 82 4.17 24.29 5.10
N HIS A 83 3.53 23.15 5.30
CA HIS A 83 3.18 22.66 6.64
C HIS A 83 4.40 22.12 7.40
N ILE A 84 5.02 22.94 8.25
CA ILE A 84 6.23 22.58 9.01
C ILE A 84 6.05 21.34 9.91
N LYS A 85 4.85 21.12 10.46
CA LYS A 85 4.54 19.93 11.27
C LYS A 85 4.74 18.63 10.47
N LEU A 86 4.42 18.65 9.17
CA LEU A 86 4.55 17.47 8.30
C LEU A 86 5.98 17.25 7.84
N TRP A 87 6.79 18.31 7.71
CA TRP A 87 8.23 18.19 7.50
C TRP A 87 8.90 17.40 8.61
N VAL A 88 8.59 17.71 9.87
CA VAL A 88 9.14 16.98 11.03
C VAL A 88 8.73 15.50 11.00
N ALA A 89 7.46 15.21 10.67
CA ALA A 89 6.97 13.84 10.54
C ALA A 89 7.69 13.05 9.44
N LEU A 90 7.95 13.67 8.28
CA LEU A 90 8.66 13.03 7.16
C LEU A 90 10.13 12.76 7.50
N ILE A 91 10.81 13.71 8.14
CA ILE A 91 12.22 13.53 8.55
C ILE A 91 12.31 12.42 9.61
N ALA A 92 11.43 12.42 10.62
CA ALA A 92 11.39 11.36 11.62
C ALA A 92 11.09 9.99 11.00
N PHE A 93 10.18 9.93 10.01
CA PHE A 93 9.89 8.70 9.26
C PHE A 93 11.10 8.21 8.46
N ALA A 94 11.79 9.09 7.75
CA ALA A 94 12.97 8.74 6.96
C ALA A 94 14.14 8.26 7.85
N LEU A 95 14.42 8.96 8.95
CA LEU A 95 15.49 8.61 9.88
C LEU A 95 15.21 7.31 10.61
N SER A 96 14.00 7.15 11.16
CA SER A 96 13.61 5.93 11.86
C SER A 96 13.62 4.72 10.92
N GLY A 97 13.12 4.87 9.69
CA GLY A 97 13.15 3.81 8.68
C GLY A 97 14.58 3.40 8.31
N SER A 98 15.48 4.36 8.08
CA SER A 98 16.88 4.08 7.75
C SER A 98 17.61 3.37 8.89
N TYR A 99 17.50 3.91 10.11
CA TYR A 99 18.18 3.37 11.28
C TYR A 99 17.64 1.98 11.66
N PHE A 100 16.31 1.80 11.61
CA PHE A 100 15.69 0.52 11.87
C PHE A 100 16.12 -0.53 10.85
N ARG A 101 16.22 -0.15 9.56
CA ARG A 101 16.69 -1.06 8.51
C ARG A 101 18.13 -1.50 8.73
N GLU A 102 19.03 -0.59 9.07
CA GLU A 102 20.43 -0.93 9.40
C GLU A 102 20.51 -1.85 10.61
N TRP A 103 19.80 -1.52 11.69
CA TRP A 103 19.70 -2.38 12.88
C TRP A 103 19.16 -3.78 12.56
N LEU A 104 18.18 -3.89 11.66
CA LEU A 104 17.58 -5.16 11.24
C LEU A 104 18.57 -6.05 10.46
N VAL A 105 19.46 -5.42 9.67
CA VAL A 105 20.53 -6.10 8.93
C VAL A 105 21.63 -6.56 9.88
N GLU A 106 22.09 -5.68 10.76
CA GLU A 106 23.18 -5.98 11.71
C GLU A 106 22.79 -7.02 12.75
N SER A 107 21.54 -6.99 13.23
CA SER A 107 21.03 -7.94 14.22
C SER A 107 20.75 -9.34 13.64
N GLY A 108 20.74 -9.51 12.31
CA GLY A 108 20.45 -10.78 11.64
C GLY A 108 18.97 -11.22 11.73
N TRP A 109 18.08 -10.37 12.26
CA TRP A 109 16.66 -10.68 12.39
C TRP A 109 15.93 -10.67 11.05
N ILE A 110 16.50 -10.02 10.02
CA ILE A 110 15.94 -9.96 8.66
C ILE A 110 15.58 -11.36 8.12
N MET A 111 16.41 -12.38 8.40
CA MET A 111 16.18 -13.76 7.93
C MET A 111 15.12 -14.52 8.75
N LYS A 112 14.71 -14.01 9.92
CA LYS A 112 13.66 -14.60 10.77
C LYS A 112 12.32 -13.89 10.66
N LEU A 113 12.28 -12.72 10.02
CA LEU A 113 11.09 -11.87 9.96
C LEU A 113 10.11 -12.28 8.86
N GLY A 114 10.53 -13.10 7.89
CA GLY A 114 9.64 -13.68 6.90
C GLY A 114 10.39 -14.28 5.72
N GLU A 115 9.74 -15.19 5.01
CA GLU A 115 10.25 -15.70 3.74
C GLU A 115 9.92 -14.71 2.60
N PRO A 116 10.80 -14.56 1.60
CA PRO A 116 10.47 -13.83 0.37
C PRO A 116 9.46 -14.64 -0.43
N LEU A 117 8.18 -14.43 -0.16
CA LEU A 117 7.09 -15.11 -0.85
C LEU A 117 6.58 -14.23 -2.00
N PHE A 118 6.91 -14.61 -3.23
CA PHE A 118 6.43 -13.95 -4.44
C PHE A 118 5.23 -14.72 -5.01
N ILE A 119 4.03 -14.14 -4.95
CA ILE A 119 2.77 -14.77 -5.41
C ILE A 119 2.85 -15.30 -6.85
N PRO A 120 3.49 -14.60 -7.82
CA PRO A 120 3.68 -15.10 -9.18
C PRO A 120 4.50 -16.40 -9.31
N ASP A 121 5.39 -16.71 -8.35
CA ASP A 121 6.18 -17.95 -8.38
C ASP A 121 5.38 -19.17 -7.91
N LEU A 122 4.33 -18.95 -7.10
CA LEU A 122 3.44 -20.01 -6.64
C LEU A 122 2.32 -20.35 -7.62
N ILE A 123 1.74 -19.34 -8.26
CA ILE A 123 0.47 -19.48 -9.02
C ILE A 123 0.68 -19.20 -10.53
N GLY A 124 1.87 -18.74 -10.91
CA GLY A 124 2.19 -18.32 -12.27
C GLY A 124 1.80 -16.86 -12.53
N TRP A 125 2.64 -16.18 -13.31
CA TRP A 125 2.53 -14.75 -13.64
C TRP A 125 1.13 -14.29 -14.09
N LYS A 126 0.53 -15.06 -15.00
CA LYS A 126 -0.80 -14.76 -15.55
C LYS A 126 -1.89 -14.82 -14.47
N MET A 127 -1.83 -15.80 -13.56
CA MET A 127 -2.80 -15.95 -12.49
C MET A 127 -2.57 -14.97 -11.34
N GLY A 128 -1.32 -14.60 -11.05
CA GLY A 128 -0.98 -13.59 -10.06
C GLY A 128 -1.51 -12.20 -10.42
N ILE A 129 -1.36 -11.80 -11.68
CA ILE A 129 -1.92 -10.53 -12.17
C ILE A 129 -3.45 -10.58 -12.17
N LEU A 130 -4.02 -11.69 -12.69
CA LEU A 130 -5.46 -11.85 -12.79
C LEU A 130 -6.14 -11.80 -11.43
N SER A 131 -5.56 -12.43 -10.40
CA SER A 131 -6.13 -12.43 -9.05
C SER A 131 -6.18 -11.04 -8.43
N ILE A 132 -5.13 -10.23 -8.60
CA ILE A 132 -5.09 -8.85 -8.11
C ILE A 132 -6.10 -7.98 -8.86
N CYS A 133 -6.18 -8.11 -10.19
CA CYS A 133 -7.15 -7.38 -10.99
C CYS A 133 -8.59 -7.75 -10.60
N ILE A 134 -8.89 -9.04 -10.40
CA ILE A 134 -10.22 -9.50 -9.97
C ILE A 134 -10.56 -8.94 -8.58
N LEU A 135 -9.63 -9.01 -7.64
CA LEU A 135 -9.87 -8.53 -6.27
C LEU A 135 -10.14 -7.02 -6.25
N MET A 136 -9.38 -6.23 -7.02
CA MET A 136 -9.60 -4.79 -7.15
C MET A 136 -10.88 -4.44 -7.92
N LEU A 137 -11.27 -5.23 -8.92
CA LEU A 137 -12.54 -5.07 -9.63
C LEU A 137 -13.74 -5.40 -8.74
N LEU A 138 -13.66 -6.48 -7.97
CA LEU A 138 -14.69 -6.82 -6.98
C LEU A 138 -14.85 -5.69 -5.95
N TRP A 139 -13.73 -5.16 -5.46
CA TRP A 139 -13.76 -4.00 -4.56
C TRP A 139 -14.40 -2.77 -5.21
N TYR A 140 -14.03 -2.45 -6.46
CA TYR A 140 -14.65 -1.36 -7.22
C TYR A 140 -16.17 -1.54 -7.35
N LEU A 141 -16.63 -2.76 -7.65
CA LEU A 141 -18.05 -3.07 -7.76
C LEU A 141 -18.78 -2.93 -6.42
N ILE A 142 -18.19 -3.39 -5.32
CA ILE A 142 -18.75 -3.25 -3.96
C ILE A 142 -18.88 -1.77 -3.60
N VAL A 143 -17.84 -0.97 -3.83
CA VAL A 143 -17.87 0.48 -3.56
C VAL A 143 -18.92 1.16 -4.44
N SER A 144 -19.00 0.82 -5.72
CA SER A 144 -19.99 1.38 -6.64
C SER A 144 -21.43 1.02 -6.25
N TRP A 145 -21.63 -0.23 -5.84
CA TRP A 145 -22.93 -0.69 -5.33
C TRP A 145 -23.30 0.01 -4.02
N ASN A 146 -22.34 0.21 -3.12
CA ASN A 146 -22.58 0.93 -1.88
C ASN A 146 -22.91 2.40 -2.11
N GLU A 147 -22.25 3.07 -3.06
CA GLU A 147 -22.56 4.45 -3.44
C GLU A 147 -23.97 4.59 -4.02
N ALA A 148 -24.39 3.64 -4.87
CA ALA A 148 -25.73 3.63 -5.48
C ALA A 148 -26.85 3.30 -4.48
N THR A 149 -26.59 2.42 -3.51
CA THR A 149 -27.61 1.94 -2.57
C THR A 149 -27.60 2.64 -1.21
N ARG A 150 -26.50 3.33 -0.86
CA ARG A 150 -26.21 3.92 0.47
C ARG A 150 -26.48 2.98 1.65
N LYS A 151 -26.52 1.66 1.44
CA LYS A 151 -26.96 0.68 2.44
C LYS A 151 -25.91 0.39 3.51
N LEU A 152 -24.62 0.61 3.23
CA LEU A 152 -23.54 0.40 4.19
C LEU A 152 -23.03 1.73 4.76
N VAL A 153 -23.78 2.83 4.60
CA VAL A 153 -23.43 4.11 5.20
C VAL A 153 -23.85 4.08 6.66
N VAL A 154 -22.87 4.16 7.55
CA VAL A 154 -23.08 4.23 9.00
C VAL A 154 -23.12 5.71 9.37
N VAL A 155 -24.31 6.32 9.33
CA VAL A 155 -24.59 7.64 9.94
C VAL A 155 -25.13 7.45 11.34
#